data_AF-A0A176E4Q0-F1
#
_entry.id   AF-A0A176E4Q0-F1
#
_cell.length_a   1.000
_cell.length_b   1.000
_cell.length_c   1.000
_cell.angle_alpha   90.00
_cell.angle_beta   90.00
_cell.angle_gamma   90.00
#
_symmetry.space_group_name_H-M   'P 1'
#
loop_
_entity.id
_entity.type
_entity.pdbx_description
1 polymer ?
#
loop_
_entity_poly.entity_id
_entity_poly.type
_entity_poly.pdbx_seq_one_letter_code
_entity_poly.pdbx_strand_id
1 'polypeptide(L)' 'MIEVSKMTDEALQEFDQMMIEAAIKINKFAGLATHVWQEALKELDARGAVRIDAGSYDDIGNALITRLYR' A
#
# COMPACT_ATOMS: atom_id res chain seq x y z
N MET A 1 5.59 -9.98 12.68
CA MET A 1 6.12 -8.85 11.91
C MET A 1 6.33 -9.36 10.50
N ILE A 2 5.68 -8.75 9.50
CA ILE A 2 5.86 -9.15 8.09
C ILE A 2 7.07 -8.39 7.56
N GLU A 3 8.05 -9.09 7.00
CA GLU A 3 9.28 -8.48 6.46
C GLU A 3 9.07 -8.08 4.98
N VAL A 4 8.31 -6.99 4.76
CA VAL A 4 8.00 -6.49 3.40
C VAL A 4 9.26 -6.13 2.59
N SER A 5 10.34 -5.73 3.26
CA SER A 5 11.63 -5.42 2.64
C SER A 5 12.29 -6.60 1.92
N LYS A 6 11.92 -7.84 2.26
CA LYS A 6 12.43 -9.05 1.59
C LYS A 6 11.60 -9.45 0.35
N MET A 7 10.48 -8.79 0.10
CA MET A 7 9.61 -9.08 -1.04
C MET A 7 10.14 -8.41 -2.31
N THR A 8 9.86 -9.01 -3.47
CA THR A 8 10.17 -8.40 -4.76
C THR A 8 9.21 -7.25 -5.06
N ASP A 9 9.61 -6.36 -5.97
CA ASP A 9 8.76 -5.26 -6.41
C ASP A 9 7.48 -5.78 -7.06
N GLU A 10 7.54 -6.84 -7.87
CA GLU A 10 6.33 -7.40 -8.50
C GLU A 10 5.32 -7.88 -7.45
N ALA A 11 5.77 -8.60 -6.42
CA ALA A 11 4.87 -9.11 -5.38
C ALA A 11 4.20 -7.98 -4.57
N LEU A 12 4.94 -6.89 -4.30
CA LEU A 12 4.40 -5.73 -3.60
C LEU A 12 3.40 -4.96 -4.47
N GLN A 13 3.66 -4.85 -5.77
CA GLN A 13 2.78 -4.19 -6.73
C GLN A 13 1.47 -4.96 -6.94
N GLU A 14 1.54 -6.29 -7.12
CA GLU A 14 0.36 -7.16 -7.22
C GLU A 14 -0.51 -7.08 -5.95
N PHE A 15 0.12 -7.04 -4.78
CA PHE A 15 -0.59 -6.86 -3.52
C PHE A 15 -1.29 -5.49 -3.43
N ASP A 16 -0.61 -4.38 -3.77
CA ASP A 16 -1.24 -3.05 -3.80
C ASP A 16 -2.42 -3.01 -4.79
N GLN A 17 -2.26 -3.57 -6.00
CA GLN A 17 -3.33 -3.66 -7.00
C GLN A 17 -4.57 -4.40 -6.45
N MET A 18 -4.37 -5.57 -5.84
CA MET A 18 -5.47 -6.31 -5.19
C MET A 18 -6.15 -5.48 -4.09
N MET A 19 -5.37 -4.76 -3.29
CA MET A 19 -5.89 -3.96 -2.19
C MET A 19 -6.69 -2.74 -2.67
N ILE A 20 -6.33 -2.11 -3.79
CA ILE A 20 -7.11 -1.03 -4.42
C ILE A 20 -8.52 -1.52 -4.77
N GLU A 21 -8.63 -2.68 -5.41
CA GLU A 21 -9.93 -3.26 -5.79
C GLU A 21 -10.77 -3.61 -4.56
N ALA A 22 -10.12 -3.98 -3.46
CA ALA A 22 -10.77 -4.35 -2.21
C ALA A 22 -10.97 -3.19 -1.21
N ALA A 23 -10.41 -2.00 -1.47
CA ALA A 23 -10.26 -0.91 -0.50
C ALA A 23 -11.57 -0.48 0.18
N ILE A 24 -12.67 -0.44 -0.58
CA ILE A 24 -14.01 -0.08 -0.07
C ILE A 24 -14.53 -1.09 0.97
N LYS A 25 -14.17 -2.37 0.83
CA LYS A 25 -14.61 -3.45 1.74
C LYS A 25 -13.68 -3.63 2.94
N ILE A 26 -12.41 -3.25 2.83
CA ILE A 26 -11.39 -3.54 3.86
C ILE A 26 -11.29 -2.43 4.91
N ASN A 27 -11.40 -1.16 4.51
CA ASN A 27 -11.23 -0.01 5.41
C ASN A 27 -12.23 0.06 6.56
N LYS A 28 -13.35 -0.68 6.50
CA LYS A 28 -14.34 -0.77 7.58
C LYS A 28 -14.24 -2.05 8.43
N PHE A 29 -13.52 -3.08 7.98
CA PHE A 29 -13.69 -4.43 8.54
C PHE A 29 -12.39 -5.21 8.81
N ALA A 30 -11.22 -4.77 8.33
CA ALA A 30 -9.97 -5.52 8.52
C ALA A 30 -8.74 -4.61 8.77
N GLY A 31 -8.55 -4.23 10.04
CA GLY A 31 -7.41 -3.42 10.47
C GLY A 31 -6.05 -4.05 10.20
N LEU A 32 -5.93 -5.38 10.29
CA LEU A 32 -4.69 -6.09 9.94
C LEU A 32 -4.35 -5.93 8.45
N ALA A 33 -5.31 -6.16 7.55
CA ALA A 33 -5.08 -6.03 6.11
C ALA A 33 -4.70 -4.60 5.72
N THR A 34 -5.33 -3.61 6.36
CA THR A 34 -4.97 -2.20 6.22
C THR A 34 -3.52 -2.00 6.65
N HIS A 35 -3.14 -2.44 7.84
CA HIS A 35 -1.77 -2.29 8.35
C HIS A 35 -0.70 -2.91 7.44
N VAL A 36 -0.96 -4.11 6.90
CA VAL A 36 -0.03 -4.76 5.96
C VAL A 36 0.11 -3.94 4.67
N TRP A 37 -0.98 -3.35 4.19
CA TRP A 37 -0.96 -2.47 3.02
C TRP A 37 -0.19 -1.17 3.27
N GLN A 38 -0.29 -0.59 4.47
CA GLN A 38 0.51 0.58 4.87
C GLN A 38 2.00 0.28 4.79
N GLU A 39 2.43 -0.86 5.34
CA GLU A 39 3.85 -1.25 5.32
C GLU A 39 4.34 -1.55 3.90
N ALA A 40 3.51 -2.19 3.06
CA ALA A 40 3.83 -2.40 1.65
C ALA A 40 3.99 -1.09 0.87
N LEU A 41 3.09 -0.12 1.09
CA LEU A 41 3.16 1.19 0.43
C LEU A 41 4.37 2.02 0.88
N LYS A 42 4.72 1.98 2.18
CA LYS A 42 5.93 2.62 2.70
C LYS A 42 7.20 2.04 2.07
N GLU A 43 7.25 0.72 1.91
CA GLU A 43 8.38 0.06 1.24
C GLU A 43 8.43 0.42 -0.25
N LEU A 44 7.29 0.44 -0.95
CA LEU A 44 7.23 0.87 -2.36
C LEU A 44 7.63 2.34 -2.55
N ASP A 45 7.32 3.22 -1.59
CA ASP A 45 7.73 4.63 -1.60
C ASP A 45 9.25 4.76 -1.42
N ALA A 46 9.81 4.01 -0.46
CA ALA A 46 11.26 3.93 -0.26
C ALA A 46 12.00 3.43 -1.51
N ARG A 47 11.36 2.60 -2.34
CA ARG A 47 11.88 2.11 -3.62
C ARG A 47 11.58 3.01 -4.81
N GLY A 48 10.85 4.12 -4.62
CA GLY A 48 10.49 5.07 -5.67
C GLY A 48 9.42 4.55 -6.64
N ALA A 49 8.67 3.52 -6.26
CA ALA A 49 7.60 2.93 -7.06
C ALA A 49 6.23 3.58 -6.80
N VAL A 50 6.03 4.15 -5.61
CA VAL A 50 4.88 5.01 -5.30
C VAL A 50 5.36 6.33 -4.71
N ARG A 51 4.45 7.30 -4.61
CA ARG A 51 4.66 8.55 -3.89
C ARG A 51 3.33 9.01 -3.30
N ILE A 52 3.36 9.57 -2.10
CA ILE A 52 2.22 10.30 -1.54
C ILE A 52 2.22 11.76 -1.98
N ASP A 53 1.15 12.19 -2.65
CA ASP A 53 0.97 13.58 -3.09
C ASP A 53 0.19 14.40 -2.04
N ALA A 54 -0.69 13.77 -1.27
CA ALA A 54 -1.41 14.38 -0.15
C ALA A 54 -1.87 13.31 0.87
N GLY A 55 -1.95 13.66 2.15
CA GLY A 55 -2.38 12.74 3.22
C GLY A 55 -1.23 11.97 3.87
N SER A 56 -1.51 10.75 4.36
CA SER A 56 -0.53 9.85 4.99
C SER A 56 -0.79 8.38 4.63
N TYR A 57 0.27 7.56 4.57
CA TYR A 57 0.12 6.09 4.52
C TYR A 57 -0.60 5.53 5.74
N ASP A 58 -0.62 6.22 6.88
CA ASP A 58 -1.36 5.76 8.05
C ASP A 58 -2.89 5.97 7.89
N ASP A 59 -3.33 6.75 6.90
CA ASP A 59 -4.72 6.99 6.53
C ASP A 59 -4.93 6.87 5.00
N ILE A 60 -4.63 5.68 4.47
CA ILE A 60 -4.66 5.39 3.02
C ILE A 60 -6.02 5.74 2.40
N GLY A 61 -7.13 5.59 3.15
CA GLY A 61 -8.47 5.87 2.66
C GLY A 61 -8.70 7.33 2.25
N ASN A 62 -7.92 8.26 2.82
CA ASN A 62 -7.97 9.69 2.50
C ASN A 62 -6.68 10.19 1.82
N ALA A 63 -5.73 9.30 1.53
CA ALA A 63 -4.46 9.65 0.91
C ALA A 63 -4.59 9.72 -0.62
N LEU A 64 -3.91 10.71 -1.21
CA LEU A 64 -3.67 10.77 -2.65
C LEU A 64 -2.30 10.15 -2.94
N ILE A 65 -2.29 8.97 -3.54
CA ILE A 65 -1.08 8.19 -3.80
C ILE A 65 -0.92 8.02 -5.31
N THR A 66 0.19 8.52 -5.83
CA THR A 66 0.62 8.27 -7.21
C THR A 66 1.42 6.98 -7.26
N ARG A 67 1.09 6.12 -8.24
CA ARG A 67 1.78 4.88 -8.54
C ARG A 67 2.57 5.06 -9.83
N LEU A 68 3.86 4.74 -9.79
CA LEU A 68 4.82 4.97 -10.88
C LEU A 68 5.15 3.68 -11.64
N TYR A 69 4.57 2.56 -11.23
CA TYR A 69 4.63 1.26 -11.90
C TYR A 69 3.35 1.00 -12.71
N ARG A 70 3.41 0.05 -13.64
CA ARG A 70 2.32 -0.29 -14.57
C ARG A 70 1.38 -1.35 -14.03
#